data_AF-A0A814M7V4-F1
#
_entry.id   AF-A0A814M7V4-F1
#
_cell.length_a   1.000
_cell.length_b   1.000
_cell.length_c   1.000
_cell.angle_alpha   90.00
_cell.angle_beta   90.00
_cell.angle_gamma   90.00
#
_symmetry.space_group_name_H-M   'P 1'
#
loop_
_entity.id
_entity.type
_entity.pdbx_description
1 polymer ?
#
loop_
_entity_poly.entity_id
_entity_poly.type
_entity_poly.pdbx_seq_one_letter_code
_entity_poly.pdbx_strand_id
1 'polypeptide(L)'
;HFLLVEPPASSARYHRIGSQRLYMHPIATFATNLQDYESYSAAYYQTWSALTDTLPLNVHLLTLDQLGPKDYLIRVEHYFELLEDDTFSKPVTFDLQSLFKSIGLISNTVELTLSANLPLSDMRRLNWITGDGQLSEMEISKERSLKDTNITLNPMQIRTFQVTVA
;
A
#
# COMPACT_ATOMS: atom_id res chain seq x y z
N HIS A 1 14.88 8.71 20.95
CA HIS A 1 15.26 7.34 20.56
C HIS A 1 14.37 6.38 21.34
N PHE A 2 13.93 5.28 20.73
CA PHE A 2 13.11 4.27 21.39
C PHE A 2 13.93 2.98 21.48
N LEU A 3 13.97 2.37 22.66
CA LEU A 3 14.57 1.05 22.87
C LEU A 3 13.43 0.07 23.12
N LEU A 4 13.39 -0.99 22.33
CA LEU A 4 12.40 -2.06 22.46
C LEU A 4 13.16 -3.38 22.65
N VAL A 5 12.78 -4.14 23.68
CA VAL A 5 13.43 -5.41 24.03
C VAL A 5 12.38 -6.50 23.96
N GLU A 6 12.50 -7.35 22.94
CA GLU A 6 11.58 -8.44 22.65
C GLU A 6 12.36 -9.70 22.27
N PRO A 7 11.77 -10.90 22.46
CA PRO A 7 12.36 -12.13 21.95
C PRO A 7 12.61 -12.08 20.42
N PRO A 8 13.60 -12.81 19.89
CA PRO A 8 13.92 -12.81 18.47
C PRO A 8 12.71 -13.11 17.56
N ALA A 9 11.79 -13.98 18.00
CA ALA A 9 10.62 -14.38 17.22
C ALA A 9 9.52 -13.30 17.09
N SER A 10 9.47 -12.31 18.00
CA SER A 10 8.45 -11.24 17.97
C SER A 10 9.04 -9.86 17.69
N SER A 11 10.34 -9.68 17.88
CA SER A 11 11.01 -8.38 17.78
C SER A 11 10.77 -7.67 16.45
N ALA A 12 10.78 -8.40 15.33
CA ALA A 12 10.59 -7.79 14.01
C ALA A 12 9.19 -7.18 13.87
N ARG A 13 8.13 -7.84 14.35
CA ARG A 13 6.76 -7.30 14.31
C ARG A 13 6.63 -5.97 15.03
N TYR A 14 7.18 -5.86 16.24
CA TYR A 14 7.14 -4.61 16.98
C TYR A 14 8.01 -3.52 16.35
N HIS A 15 9.17 -3.90 15.82
CA HIS A 15 10.05 -2.98 15.10
C HIS A 15 9.37 -2.43 13.83
N ARG A 16 8.83 -3.28 12.97
CA ARG A 16 8.19 -2.90 11.70
C ARG A 16 7.00 -1.96 11.92
N ILE A 17 6.05 -2.37 12.76
CA ILE A 17 4.84 -1.58 13.05
C ILE A 17 5.21 -0.29 13.80
N GLY A 18 6.10 -0.38 14.79
CA GLY A 18 6.52 0.76 15.60
C GLY A 18 7.24 1.83 14.77
N SER A 19 8.17 1.42 13.90
CA SER A 19 8.90 2.32 13.01
C SER A 19 7.97 3.02 12.01
N GLN A 20 7.00 2.29 11.44
CA GLN A 20 6.02 2.87 10.52
C GLN A 20 5.15 3.92 11.22
N ARG A 21 4.64 3.63 12.43
CA ARG A 21 3.84 4.59 13.21
C ARG A 21 4.64 5.82 13.63
N LEU A 22 5.91 5.64 13.96
CA LEU A 22 6.79 6.74 14.34
C LEU A 22 7.07 7.67 13.15
N TYR A 23 7.28 7.09 11.97
CA TYR A 23 7.48 7.85 10.74
C TYR A 23 6.20 8.56 10.29
N MET A 24 5.06 7.86 10.32
CA MET A 24 3.73 8.36 9.91
C MET A 24 2.94 8.94 11.10
N HIS A 25 3.57 9.78 11.92
CA HIS A 25 2.88 10.38 13.05
C HIS A 25 1.72 11.27 12.58
N PRO A 26 0.60 11.36 13.32
CA PRO A 26 -0.49 12.26 12.99
C PRO A 26 -0.02 13.72 12.93
N ILE A 27 -0.57 14.48 11.99
CA ILE A 27 -0.34 15.93 11.87
C ILE A 27 -1.51 16.63 12.56
N ALA A 28 -1.22 17.40 13.61
CA ALA A 28 -2.22 18.24 14.27
C ALA A 28 -2.38 19.55 13.50
N THR A 29 -3.61 19.89 13.14
CA THR A 29 -3.97 21.17 12.51
C THR A 29 -4.86 21.97 13.46
N PHE A 30 -4.71 23.29 13.45
CA PHE A 30 -5.47 24.19 14.29
C PHE A 30 -6.06 25.30 13.43
N ALA A 31 -7.31 25.65 13.69
CA ALA A 31 -8.00 26.75 13.04
C ALA A 31 -8.67 27.63 14.09
N THR A 32 -8.64 28.94 13.87
CA THR A 32 -9.42 29.87 14.68
C THR A 32 -10.88 29.77 14.29
N ASN A 33 -11.69 29.19 15.18
CA ASN A 33 -13.13 29.17 15.02
C ASN A 33 -13.78 30.06 16.07
N LEU A 34 -14.63 30.98 15.62
CA LEU A 34 -15.40 31.88 16.48
C LEU A 34 -16.79 31.32 16.82
N GLN A 35 -17.15 30.17 16.26
CA GLN A 35 -18.38 29.44 16.55
C GLN A 35 -18.18 28.48 17.73
N ASP A 36 -19.26 28.15 18.42
CA ASP A 36 -19.28 27.09 19.41
C ASP A 36 -19.21 25.69 18.76
N TYR A 37 -18.95 24.68 19.58
CA TYR A 37 -18.79 23.30 19.11
C TYR A 37 -20.06 22.76 18.43
N GLU A 38 -21.25 23.09 18.95
CA GLU A 38 -22.50 22.61 18.37
C GLU A 38 -22.72 23.16 16.96
N SER A 39 -22.54 24.47 16.74
CA SER A 39 -22.69 25.06 15.40
C SER A 39 -21.64 24.53 14.43
N TYR A 40 -20.39 24.34 14.88
CA TYR A 40 -19.31 23.82 14.05
C TYR A 40 -19.54 22.37 13.64
N SER A 41 -19.89 21.51 14.60
CA SER A 41 -20.11 20.07 14.36
C SER A 41 -21.33 19.81 13.48
N ALA A 42 -22.33 20.69 13.49
CA ALA A 42 -23.47 20.64 12.59
C ALA A 42 -23.11 21.07 11.15
N ALA A 43 -22.14 21.97 10.97
CA ALA A 43 -21.77 22.50 9.65
C ALA A 43 -20.67 21.72 8.94
N TYR A 44 -19.79 21.02 9.67
CA TYR A 44 -18.60 20.39 9.12
C TYR A 44 -18.43 18.93 9.53
N TYR A 45 -17.91 18.11 8.62
CA TYR A 45 -17.51 16.74 8.92
C TYR A 45 -16.35 16.73 9.92
N GLN A 46 -16.57 16.06 11.05
CA GLN A 46 -15.56 15.93 12.11
C GLN A 46 -14.54 14.83 11.83
N THR A 47 -14.93 13.85 11.02
CA THR A 47 -14.09 12.71 10.66
C THR A 47 -14.29 12.36 9.19
N TRP A 48 -13.20 12.11 8.49
CA TRP A 48 -13.22 11.58 7.14
C TRP A 48 -12.07 10.60 6.97
N SER A 49 -12.29 9.55 6.19
CA SER A 49 -11.27 8.57 5.83
C SER A 49 -11.45 8.20 4.37
N ALA A 50 -10.33 8.16 3.65
CA ALA A 50 -10.25 7.59 2.30
C ALA A 50 -10.42 6.06 2.31
N LEU A 51 -10.07 5.41 3.43
CA LEU A 51 -10.18 3.98 3.60
C LEU A 51 -11.50 3.61 4.27
N THR A 52 -12.17 2.60 3.72
CA THR A 52 -13.41 2.06 4.29
C THR A 52 -13.13 1.01 5.36
N ASP A 53 -11.98 0.35 5.28
CA ASP A 53 -11.49 -0.60 6.26
C ASP A 53 -9.98 -0.41 6.48
N THR A 54 -9.48 -0.93 7.59
CA THR A 54 -8.05 -0.94 7.91
C THR A 54 -7.27 -1.85 6.97
N LEU A 55 -6.05 -1.44 6.62
CA LEU A 55 -5.12 -2.29 5.89
C LEU A 55 -4.66 -3.46 6.77
N PRO A 56 -4.41 -4.65 6.20
CA PRO A 56 -3.74 -5.73 6.91
C PRO A 56 -2.43 -5.25 7.54
N LEU A 57 -2.09 -5.76 8.72
CA LEU A 57 -0.94 -5.27 9.48
C LEU A 57 0.39 -5.41 8.73
N ASN A 58 0.52 -6.35 7.79
CA ASN A 58 1.72 -6.52 6.96
C ASN A 58 1.68 -5.72 5.65
N VAL A 59 0.66 -4.88 5.43
CA VAL A 59 0.51 -4.01 4.26
C VAL A 59 0.59 -2.55 4.66
N HIS A 60 1.33 -1.76 3.89
CA HIS A 60 1.40 -0.32 4.04
C HIS A 60 1.05 0.39 2.73
N LEU A 61 0.22 1.44 2.83
CA LEU A 61 -0.06 2.35 1.73
C LEU A 61 1.07 3.37 1.62
N LEU A 62 2.05 3.06 0.76
CA LEU A 62 3.25 3.87 0.56
C LEU A 62 2.97 5.15 -0.24
N THR A 63 2.04 5.11 -1.19
CA THR A 63 1.67 6.28 -1.98
C THR A 63 0.19 6.24 -2.31
N LEU A 64 -0.49 7.38 -2.12
CA LEU A 64 -1.78 7.69 -2.71
C LEU A 64 -1.68 9.10 -3.28
N ASP A 65 -1.69 9.21 -4.60
CA ASP A 65 -1.57 10.49 -5.30
C ASP A 65 -2.62 10.60 -6.40
N GLN A 66 -3.12 11.80 -6.66
CA GLN A 66 -4.14 12.05 -7.67
C GLN A 66 -3.47 12.61 -8.94
N LEU A 67 -3.43 11.79 -10.00
CA LEU A 67 -2.82 12.16 -11.29
C LEU A 67 -3.77 12.98 -12.16
N GLY A 68 -5.08 12.79 -11.97
CA GLY A 68 -6.13 13.50 -12.70
C GLY A 68 -7.47 13.41 -11.98
N PRO A 69 -8.56 13.98 -12.54
CA PRO A 69 -9.86 14.05 -11.87
C PRO A 69 -10.39 12.69 -11.39
N LYS A 70 -10.06 11.61 -12.11
CA LYS A 70 -10.50 10.24 -11.82
C LYS A 70 -9.35 9.23 -11.72
N ASP A 71 -8.10 9.69 -11.86
CA ASP A 71 -6.93 8.82 -11.97
C ASP A 71 -6.05 8.99 -10.73
N TYR A 72 -5.70 7.87 -10.11
CA TYR A 72 -4.91 7.80 -8.90
C TYR A 72 -3.70 6.90 -9.08
N LEU A 73 -2.57 7.29 -8.51
CA LEU A 73 -1.39 6.46 -8.33
C LEU A 73 -1.41 5.87 -6.93
N ILE A 74 -1.42 4.54 -6.85
CA ILE A 74 -1.43 3.80 -5.59
C ILE A 74 -0.18 2.93 -5.53
N ARG A 75 0.61 3.07 -4.46
CA ARG A 75 1.68 2.11 -4.13
C ARG A 75 1.37 1.45 -2.80
N VAL A 76 1.37 0.13 -2.82
CA VAL A 76 1.20 -0.71 -1.63
C VAL A 76 2.43 -1.59 -1.48
N GLU A 77 2.88 -1.75 -0.24
CA GLU A 77 4.05 -2.55 0.07
C GLU A 77 3.76 -3.56 1.17
N HIS A 78 4.44 -4.71 1.09
CA HIS A 78 4.55 -5.65 2.18
C HIS A 78 5.87 -5.41 2.90
N TYR A 79 5.82 -4.71 4.02
CA TYR A 79 7.03 -4.15 4.65
C TYR A 79 7.73 -5.10 5.64
N PHE A 80 7.24 -6.35 5.75
CA PHE A 80 7.92 -7.46 6.43
C PHE A 80 8.76 -8.27 5.45
N GLU A 81 9.93 -8.71 5.90
CA GLU A 81 10.85 -9.62 5.21
C GLU A 81 10.47 -11.09 5.46
N LEU A 82 10.96 -11.98 4.59
CA LEU A 82 10.79 -13.42 4.76
C LEU A 82 11.36 -13.87 6.13
N LEU A 83 10.60 -14.70 6.85
CA LEU A 83 10.95 -15.26 8.16
C LEU A 83 11.14 -14.25 9.31
N GLU A 84 10.70 -12.99 9.15
CA GLU A 84 10.70 -12.02 10.26
C GLU A 84 9.63 -12.31 11.32
N ASP A 85 8.46 -12.80 10.92
CA ASP A 85 7.35 -13.17 11.80
C ASP A 85 6.53 -14.32 11.19
N ASP A 86 6.17 -15.30 12.01
CA ASP A 86 5.44 -16.51 11.57
C ASP A 86 4.08 -16.23 10.91
N THR A 87 3.49 -15.07 11.20
CA THR A 87 2.19 -14.66 10.68
C THR A 87 2.32 -13.58 9.62
N PHE A 88 3.09 -12.51 9.92
CA PHE A 88 3.13 -11.30 9.10
C PHE A 88 4.16 -11.35 7.96
N SER A 89 5.06 -12.33 7.94
CA SER A 89 5.98 -12.58 6.82
C SER A 89 5.41 -13.49 5.73
N LYS A 90 4.09 -13.74 5.73
CA LYS A 90 3.40 -14.55 4.72
C LYS A 90 2.75 -13.66 3.66
N PRO A 91 2.60 -14.15 2.41
CA PRO A 91 1.85 -13.43 1.40
C PRO A 91 0.43 -13.07 1.88
N VAL A 92 -0.03 -11.88 1.51
CA VAL A 92 -1.34 -11.35 1.88
C VAL A 92 -2.10 -10.91 0.65
N THR A 93 -3.38 -11.28 0.60
CA THR A 93 -4.31 -10.87 -0.46
C THR A 93 -5.36 -9.96 0.12
N PHE A 94 -5.63 -8.84 -0.54
CA PHE A 94 -6.67 -7.89 -0.16
C PHE A 94 -7.28 -7.23 -1.39
N ASP A 95 -8.48 -6.69 -1.23
CA ASP A 95 -9.23 -6.05 -2.30
C ASP A 95 -9.09 -4.52 -2.28
N LEU A 96 -8.52 -3.94 -3.35
CA LEU A 96 -8.42 -2.49 -3.50
C LEU A 96 -9.77 -1.80 -3.58
N GLN A 97 -10.78 -2.43 -4.21
CA GLN A 97 -12.09 -1.81 -4.36
C GLN A 97 -12.74 -1.62 -2.99
N SER A 98 -12.69 -2.63 -2.13
CA SER A 98 -13.22 -2.56 -0.77
C SER A 98 -12.52 -1.49 0.06
N LEU A 99 -11.20 -1.36 -0.05
CA LEU A 99 -10.42 -0.36 0.69
C LEU A 99 -10.78 1.07 0.27
N PHE A 100 -10.77 1.36 -1.03
CA PHE A 100 -10.92 2.72 -1.57
C PHE A 100 -12.35 3.07 -2.01
N LYS A 101 -13.35 2.33 -1.53
CA LYS A 101 -14.76 2.55 -1.86
C LYS A 101 -15.25 3.98 -1.57
N SER A 102 -14.68 4.66 -0.57
CA SER A 102 -15.03 6.05 -0.24
C SER A 102 -14.60 7.06 -1.32
N ILE A 103 -13.55 6.73 -2.10
CA ILE A 103 -13.02 7.55 -3.19
C ILE A 103 -13.84 7.34 -4.47
N GLY A 104 -14.31 6.10 -4.71
CA GLY A 104 -15.16 5.78 -5.84
C GLY A 104 -15.17 4.30 -6.22
N LEU A 105 -15.97 3.97 -7.23
CA LEU A 105 -15.95 2.64 -7.85
C LEU A 105 -14.78 2.57 -8.83
N ILE A 106 -13.87 1.62 -8.65
CA ILE A 106 -12.76 1.37 -9.55
C ILE A 106 -13.32 0.82 -10.87
N SER A 107 -13.06 1.54 -11.95
CA SER A 107 -13.44 1.16 -13.31
C SER A 107 -12.32 0.43 -14.05
N ASN A 108 -11.07 0.75 -13.73
CA ASN A 108 -9.89 0.14 -14.33
C ASN A 108 -8.68 0.20 -13.38
N THR A 109 -7.84 -0.84 -13.45
CA THR A 109 -6.57 -0.93 -12.72
C THR A 109 -5.47 -1.36 -13.68
N VAL A 110 -4.38 -0.61 -13.71
CA VAL A 110 -3.18 -0.90 -14.51
C VAL A 110 -1.98 -0.99 -13.58
N GLU A 111 -1.33 -2.15 -13.52
CA GLU A 111 -0.07 -2.29 -12.79
C GLU A 111 1.08 -1.69 -13.59
N LEU A 112 1.91 -0.89 -12.93
CA LEU A 112 3.03 -0.16 -13.50
C LEU A 112 4.36 -0.63 -12.87
N THR A 113 5.47 -0.26 -13.50
CA THR A 113 6.79 -0.31 -12.86
C THR A 113 6.84 0.58 -11.61
N LEU A 114 7.84 0.39 -10.75
CA LEU A 114 7.99 1.14 -9.50
C LEU A 114 7.98 2.68 -9.73
N SER A 115 8.63 3.13 -10.81
CA SER A 115 8.69 4.52 -11.26
C SER A 115 7.40 5.05 -11.90
N ALA A 116 6.37 4.22 -12.03
CA ALA A 116 5.06 4.59 -12.59
C ALA A 116 5.10 5.12 -14.04
N ASN A 117 6.10 4.73 -14.83
CA ASN A 117 6.32 5.26 -16.19
C ASN A 117 6.09 4.25 -17.31
N LEU A 118 5.88 2.97 -16.96
CA LEU A 118 5.70 1.89 -17.92
C LEU A 118 4.70 0.87 -17.35
N PRO A 119 3.73 0.37 -18.13
CA PRO A 119 2.94 -0.80 -17.73
C PRO A 119 3.83 -1.99 -17.41
N LEU A 120 3.56 -2.69 -16.30
CA LEU A 120 4.41 -3.81 -15.88
C LEU A 120 4.44 -4.93 -16.93
N SER A 121 3.32 -5.13 -17.66
CA SER A 121 3.19 -6.06 -18.79
C SER A 121 4.18 -5.81 -19.92
N ASP A 122 4.63 -4.55 -20.06
CA ASP A 122 5.47 -4.09 -21.14
C ASP A 122 6.96 -4.11 -20.74
N MET A 123 7.24 -4.32 -19.45
CA MET A 123 8.61 -4.47 -18.95
C MET A 123 9.27 -5.71 -19.58
N ARG A 124 10.53 -5.54 -19.99
CA ARG A 124 11.40 -6.62 -20.48
C ARG A 124 12.68 -6.61 -19.65
N ARG A 125 12.99 -7.73 -19.01
CA ARG A 125 14.23 -7.91 -18.25
C ARG A 125 15.21 -8.73 -19.08
N LEU A 126 16.50 -8.46 -18.88
CA LEU A 126 17.56 -9.31 -19.41
C LEU A 126 17.62 -10.60 -18.60
N ASN A 127 17.89 -11.71 -19.29
CA ASN A 127 18.14 -13.00 -18.67
C ASN A 127 19.64 -13.17 -18.45
N TRP A 128 20.02 -13.60 -17.26
CA TRP A 128 21.40 -13.85 -16.87
C TRP A 128 21.58 -15.32 -16.52
N ILE A 129 22.72 -15.90 -16.88
CA ILE A 129 23.16 -17.17 -16.32
C ILE A 129 24.05 -16.82 -15.14
N THR A 130 23.63 -17.26 -13.96
CA THR A 130 24.37 -17.02 -12.72
C THR A 130 25.46 -18.07 -12.52
N GLY A 131 26.38 -17.85 -11.58
CA GLY A 131 27.58 -18.67 -11.41
C GLY A 131 27.32 -20.14 -11.06
N ASP A 132 26.10 -20.46 -10.60
CA ASP A 132 25.60 -21.81 -10.36
C ASP A 132 24.93 -22.45 -11.59
N GLY A 133 24.94 -21.76 -12.74
CA GLY A 133 24.32 -22.19 -13.98
C GLY A 133 22.81 -21.96 -14.05
N GLN A 134 22.19 -21.33 -13.05
CA GLN A 134 20.75 -21.03 -13.07
C GLN A 134 20.46 -19.82 -13.96
N LEU A 135 19.43 -19.97 -14.79
CA LEU A 135 18.84 -18.87 -15.55
C LEU A 135 18.02 -17.99 -14.61
N SER A 136 18.31 -16.68 -14.59
CA SER A 136 17.49 -15.69 -13.90
C SER A 136 16.21 -15.40 -14.70
N GLU A 137 15.35 -16.39 -14.89
CA GLU A 137 14.07 -16.18 -15.52
C GLU A 137 13.07 -15.68 -14.48
N MET A 138 12.71 -14.40 -14.58
CA MET A 138 11.64 -13.83 -13.77
C MET A 138 10.36 -13.91 -14.59
N GLU A 139 9.42 -14.75 -14.16
CA GLU A 139 8.07 -14.72 -14.70
C GLU A 139 7.42 -13.38 -14.33
N ILE A 140 7.47 -12.42 -15.24
CA ILE A 140 6.55 -11.29 -15.20
C ILE A 140 5.20 -11.90 -15.56
N SER A 141 4.35 -12.10 -14.55
CA SER A 141 2.98 -12.55 -14.75
C SER A 141 2.34 -11.66 -15.81
N LYS A 142 2.13 -12.21 -17.00
CA LYS A 142 1.42 -11.54 -18.10
C LYS A 142 -0.06 -11.51 -17.73
N GLU A 143 -0.43 -10.72 -16.73
CA GLU A 143 -1.83 -10.58 -16.36
C GLU A 143 -2.46 -9.36 -16.99
N ARG A 144 -3.66 -9.66 -17.49
CA ARG A 144 -4.58 -8.84 -18.28
C ARG A 144 -5.01 -7.64 -17.43
N SER A 145 -5.38 -6.53 -18.06
CA SER A 145 -6.17 -5.45 -17.42
C SER A 145 -7.08 -6.06 -16.35
N LEU A 146 -6.73 -5.83 -15.09
CA LEU A 146 -7.37 -6.51 -13.98
C LEU A 146 -8.71 -5.81 -13.81
N LYS A 147 -9.78 -6.44 -14.33
CA LYS A 147 -11.12 -6.20 -13.80
C LYS A 147 -11.22 -6.65 -12.33
N ASP A 148 -10.29 -7.50 -11.92
CA ASP A 148 -10.12 -7.91 -10.54
C ASP A 148 -9.41 -6.80 -9.74
N THR A 149 -9.82 -6.59 -8.51
CA THR A 149 -9.22 -5.61 -7.59
C THR A 149 -8.52 -6.30 -6.42
N ASN A 150 -8.51 -7.64 -6.41
CA ASN A 150 -7.72 -8.44 -5.49
C ASN A 150 -6.24 -8.39 -5.85
N ILE A 151 -5.43 -7.99 -4.88
CA ILE A 151 -3.99 -7.88 -4.99
C ILE A 151 -3.35 -8.77 -3.94
N THR A 152 -2.43 -9.62 -4.39
CA THR A 152 -1.52 -10.35 -3.51
C THR A 152 -0.18 -9.63 -3.45
N LEU A 153 0.35 -9.49 -2.24
CA LEU A 153 1.72 -9.03 -1.98
C LEU A 153 2.51 -10.14 -1.28
N ASN A 154 3.70 -10.41 -1.80
CA ASN A 154 4.71 -11.25 -1.14
C ASN A 154 5.60 -10.40 -0.22
N PRO A 155 6.36 -11.02 0.70
CA PRO A 155 7.34 -10.31 1.53
C PRO A 155 8.25 -9.37 0.75
N MET A 156 8.47 -8.17 1.28
CA MET A 156 9.22 -7.05 0.68
C MET A 156 8.75 -6.57 -0.69
N GLN A 157 7.60 -7.01 -1.17
CA GLN A 157 7.09 -6.59 -2.47
C GLN A 157 6.43 -5.21 -2.39
N ILE A 158 6.80 -4.32 -3.31
CA ILE A 158 6.10 -3.07 -3.58
C ILE A 158 5.44 -3.20 -4.95
N ARG A 159 4.12 -2.95 -5.02
CA ARG A 159 3.39 -2.92 -6.29
C ARG A 159 2.80 -1.54 -6.52
N THR A 160 2.86 -1.09 -7.77
CA THR A 160 2.45 0.25 -8.19
C THR A 160 1.29 0.13 -9.17
N PHE A 161 0.21 0.88 -8.93
CA PHE A 161 -1.00 0.83 -9.74
C PHE A 161 -1.43 2.23 -10.14
N GLN A 162 -1.85 2.38 -11.39
CA GLN A 162 -2.73 3.44 -11.80
C GLN A 162 -4.17 2.93 -11.74
N VAL A 163 -5.01 3.60 -10.97
CA VAL A 163 -6.41 3.26 -10.74
C VAL A 163 -7.30 4.38 -11.27
N THR A 164 -8.27 4.03 -12.10
CA THR A 164 -9.28 4.97 -12.61
C THR A 164 -10.63 4.68 -11.95
N VAL A 165 -11.24 5.68 -11.32
CA VAL A 165 -12.58 5.57 -10.71
C VAL A 165 -13.68 6.02 -11.70
N ALA A 166 -14.88 5.47 -11.55
CA ALA A 166 -16.06 5.75 -12.39
C ALA A 166 -16.68 7.12 -12.11
#